data_AF-A0A1U7J7A9-F1
#
_entry.id   AF-A0A1U7J7A9-F1
#
_cell.length_a   1.000
_cell.length_b   1.000
_cell.length_c   1.000
_cell.angle_alpha   90.00
_cell.angle_beta   90.00
_cell.angle_gamma   90.00
#
_symmetry.space_group_name_H-M   'P 1'
#
loop_
_entity.id
_entity.type
_entity.pdbx_description
1 polymer ?
#
loop_
_entity_poly.entity_id
_entity_poly.type
_entity_poly.pdbx_seq_one_letter_code
_entity_poly.pdbx_strand_id
1 'polypeptide(L)'
;MILTENEDAADLQTNQKFAQSLSQASIFKRYDNHYLYTFPSEALVPHPMVDPLEVSQNMSNEYWKPMYQETFRFLTQIEFKSRSLEQINEVSDLPVVQPV
;
A
#
# COMPACT_ATOMS: atom_id res chain seq x y z
N MET A 1 -5.35 -0.60 3.13
CA MET A 1 -4.56 0.52 3.69
C MET A 1 -3.10 0.22 3.42
N ILE A 2 -2.43 1.12 2.70
CA ILE A 2 -1.01 1.02 2.41
C ILE A 2 -0.36 2.20 3.13
N LEU A 3 0.59 1.92 4.01
CA LEU A 3 1.31 2.91 4.78
C LEU A 3 2.69 3.08 4.15
N THR A 4 2.86 4.18 3.43
CA THR A 4 4.10 4.58 2.75
C THR A 4 4.93 5.57 3.56
N GLU A 5 4.40 6.11 4.66
CA GLU A 5 4.96 7.28 5.33
C GLU A 5 6.04 7.02 6.37
N ASN A 6 6.99 7.96 6.44
CA ASN A 6 7.93 8.12 7.54
C ASN A 6 7.28 8.85 8.73
N GLU A 7 6.87 8.03 9.72
CA GLU A 7 6.72 8.20 11.18
C GLU A 7 6.14 9.48 11.83
N ASP A 8 6.26 10.70 11.32
CA ASP A 8 6.04 11.90 12.16
C ASP A 8 4.60 12.46 12.14
N ALA A 9 3.80 12.14 11.12
CA ALA A 9 2.43 12.65 10.97
C ALA A 9 1.32 11.59 11.15
N ALA A 10 1.68 10.30 11.13
CA ALA A 10 0.71 9.20 11.15
C ALA A 10 0.77 8.41 12.47
N ASP A 11 -0.38 8.30 13.16
CA ASP A 11 -0.50 7.39 14.31
C ASP A 11 -0.63 5.93 13.82
N LEU A 12 0.53 5.28 13.68
CA LEU A 12 0.64 3.87 13.30
C LEU A 12 -0.15 2.97 14.25
N GLN A 13 -0.16 3.28 15.55
CA GLN A 13 -0.84 2.48 16.54
C GLN A 13 -2.36 2.51 16.33
N THR A 14 -2.91 3.69 16.02
CA THR A 14 -4.33 3.85 15.68
C THR A 14 -4.69 3.08 14.40
N ASN A 15 -3.88 3.17 13.34
CA ASN A 15 -4.12 2.44 12.09
C ASN A 15 -4.05 0.91 12.28
N GLN A 16 -3.08 0.42 13.05
CA GLN A 16 -2.95 -1.00 13.38
C GLN A 16 -4.15 -1.49 14.21
N LYS A 17 -4.55 -0.75 15.25
CA LYS A 17 -5.73 -1.06 16.06
C LYS A 17 -7.01 -1.09 15.21
N PHE A 18 -7.15 -0.13 14.30
CA PHE A 18 -8.27 -0.07 13.38
C PHE A 18 -8.29 -1.28 12.43
N ALA A 19 -7.18 -1.62 11.80
CA ALA A 19 -7.08 -2.79 10.93
C ALA A 19 -7.40 -4.09 11.69
N GLN A 20 -6.90 -4.24 12.92
CA GLN A 20 -7.23 -5.37 13.77
C GLN A 20 -8.72 -5.44 14.13
N SER A 21 -9.36 -4.30 14.42
CA SER A 21 -10.79 -4.28 14.75
C SER A 21 -11.68 -4.70 13.58
N LEU A 22 -11.28 -4.39 12.33
CA LEU A 22 -11.96 -4.86 11.12
C LEU A 22 -11.88 -6.38 10.98
N SER A 23 -10.73 -6.98 11.31
CA SER A 23 -10.54 -8.44 11.29
C SER A 23 -11.32 -9.17 12.40
N GLN A 24 -11.63 -8.47 13.50
CA GLN A 24 -12.35 -9.00 14.67
C GLN A 24 -13.86 -8.75 14.63
N ALA A 25 -14.39 -8.19 13.55
CA ALA A 25 -15.81 -8.01 13.42
C ALA A 25 -16.52 -9.37 13.47
N SER A 26 -17.30 -9.54 14.55
CA SER A 26 -18.35 -10.53 14.82
C SER A 26 -18.21 -11.94 14.22
N ILE A 27 -18.43 -12.97 15.06
CA ILE A 27 -18.72 -14.35 14.63
C ILE A 27 -19.84 -14.47 13.58
N PHE A 28 -20.67 -13.44 13.41
CA PHE A 28 -21.74 -13.36 12.43
C PHE A 28 -21.45 -12.43 11.24
N LYS A 29 -20.32 -11.71 11.23
CA LYS A 29 -19.99 -10.73 10.20
C LYS A 29 -18.48 -10.53 10.06
N ARG A 30 -17.81 -11.47 9.39
CA ARG A 30 -16.44 -11.26 8.90
C ARG A 30 -16.45 -10.16 7.84
N TYR A 31 -15.58 -9.17 8.02
CA TYR A 31 -15.20 -8.32 6.92
C TYR A 31 -13.90 -8.86 6.33
N ASP A 32 -14.04 -9.71 5.33
CA ASP A 32 -12.90 -10.21 4.57
C ASP A 32 -12.38 -9.12 3.63
N ASN A 33 -11.09 -9.19 3.27
CA ASN A 33 -10.43 -8.29 2.30
C ASN A 33 -10.10 -6.88 2.82
N HIS A 34 -9.91 -6.73 4.13
CA HIS A 34 -9.22 -5.57 4.70
C HIS A 34 -7.73 -5.83 4.85
N TYR A 35 -6.94 -5.12 4.04
CA TYR A 35 -5.48 -5.27 4.04
C TYR A 35 -4.82 -4.07 4.71
N LEU A 36 -3.78 -4.33 5.49
CA LEU A 36 -2.82 -3.34 5.98
C LEU A 36 -1.43 -3.79 5.53
N TYR A 37 -0.73 -2.93 4.82
CA TYR A 37 0.68 -3.13 4.46
C TYR A 37 1.48 -1.91 4.86
N THR A 38 2.64 -2.13 5.48
CA THR A 38 3.59 -1.09 5.83
C THR A 38 4.87 -1.38 5.05
N PHE A 39 5.32 -0.39 4.27
CA PHE A 39 6.60 -0.51 3.56
C PHE A 39 7.77 -0.56 4.57
N PRO A 40 8.87 -1.25 4.22
CA PRO A 40 10.07 -1.24 5.06
C PRO A 40 10.67 0.18 5.09
N SER A 41 11.45 0.49 6.14
CA SER A 41 11.94 1.85 6.43
C SER A 41 12.67 2.51 5.27
N GLU A 42 13.41 1.74 4.48
CA GLU A 42 14.15 2.17 3.29
C GLU A 42 13.25 2.59 2.11
N ALA A 43 12.00 2.13 2.09
CA ALA A 43 11.01 2.41 1.04
C ALA A 43 9.96 3.43 1.48
N LEU A 44 10.10 4.00 2.69
CA LEU A 44 9.19 5.03 3.19
C LEU A 44 9.43 6.36 2.46
N VAL A 45 8.34 6.98 2.02
CA VAL A 45 8.32 8.27 1.33
C VAL A 45 7.33 9.21 2.04
N PRO A 46 7.66 10.51 2.22
CA PRO A 46 6.68 11.53 2.65
C PRO A 46 5.28 11.41 2.00
N HIS A 47 4.21 11.73 2.76
CA HIS A 47 2.79 11.62 2.36
C HIS A 47 2.44 11.98 0.90
N PRO A 48 2.98 13.07 0.29
CA PRO A 48 2.54 13.47 -1.04
C PRO A 48 3.02 12.54 -2.16
N MET A 49 3.91 11.57 -1.91
CA MET A 49 4.54 10.75 -2.96
C MET A 49 3.75 9.50 -3.38
N VAL A 50 2.41 9.55 -3.35
CA VAL A 50 1.60 8.60 -4.13
C VAL A 50 1.72 8.89 -5.63
N ASP A 51 1.95 10.16 -5.99
CA ASP A 51 2.29 10.57 -7.35
C ASP A 51 3.76 10.21 -7.67
N PRO A 52 4.03 9.42 -8.71
CA PRO A 52 5.40 9.07 -9.10
C PRO A 52 6.24 10.25 -9.62
N LEU A 53 5.63 11.37 -9.98
CA LEU A 53 6.32 12.58 -10.42
C LEU A 53 6.67 13.53 -9.28
N GLU A 54 6.09 13.32 -8.09
CA GLU A 54 6.36 14.14 -6.92
C GLU A 54 7.74 13.80 -6.33
N VAL A 55 8.55 14.83 -6.09
CA VAL A 55 9.86 14.71 -5.45
C VAL A 55 9.87 15.57 -4.19
N SER A 56 10.15 14.95 -3.04
CA SER A 56 10.25 15.67 -1.76
C SER A 56 11.46 15.17 -0.97
N GLN A 57 12.21 16.10 -0.38
CA GLN A 57 13.42 15.79 0.40
C GLN A 57 14.45 14.91 -0.34
N ASN A 58 14.57 15.08 -1.67
CA ASN A 58 15.39 14.24 -2.56
C ASN A 58 14.97 12.76 -2.64
N MET A 59 13.73 12.45 -2.30
CA MET A 59 13.14 11.12 -2.40
C MET A 59 12.04 11.12 -3.47
N SER A 60 11.80 9.94 -4.04
CA SER A 60 10.69 9.65 -4.96
C SER A 60 10.16 8.24 -4.66
N ASN A 61 8.90 7.96 -4.99
CA ASN A 61 8.31 6.64 -4.72
C ASN A 61 8.67 5.63 -5.80
N GLU A 62 9.78 4.91 -5.65
CA GLU A 62 10.20 3.87 -6.61
C GLU A 62 9.21 2.69 -6.68
N TYR A 63 8.38 2.49 -5.66
CA TYR A 63 7.43 1.39 -5.52
C TYR A 63 6.02 1.72 -6.04
N TRP A 64 5.85 2.87 -6.70
CA TRP A 64 4.54 3.34 -7.16
C TRP A 64 3.85 2.38 -8.14
N LYS A 65 4.62 1.75 -9.05
CA LYS A 65 4.08 0.83 -10.07
C LYS A 65 3.40 -0.38 -9.44
N PRO A 66 4.08 -1.17 -8.59
CA PRO A 66 3.43 -2.29 -7.91
C PRO A 66 2.30 -1.85 -6.98
N MET A 67 2.42 -0.68 -6.32
CA MET A 67 1.33 -0.11 -5.53
C MET A 67 0.08 0.17 -6.38
N TYR A 68 0.24 0.76 -7.56
CA TYR A 68 -0.84 1.00 -8.51
C TYR A 68 -1.46 -0.31 -9.01
N GLN A 69 -0.62 -1.28 -9.39
CA GLN A 69 -1.07 -2.57 -9.90
C GLN A 69 -1.83 -3.38 -8.83
N GLU A 70 -1.35 -3.45 -7.59
CA GLU A 70 -2.08 -4.14 -6.52
C GLU A 70 -3.34 -3.39 -6.10
N THR A 71 -3.38 -2.06 -6.21
CA THR A 71 -4.63 -1.31 -6.08
C THR A 71 -5.63 -1.71 -7.16
N PHE A 72 -5.19 -1.86 -8.41
CA PHE A 72 -6.03 -2.36 -9.50
C PHE A 72 -6.52 -3.79 -9.24
N ARG A 73 -5.66 -4.70 -8.77
CA ARG A 73 -6.06 -6.07 -8.39
C ARG A 73 -7.13 -6.04 -7.31
N PHE A 74 -6.93 -5.24 -6.27
CA PHE A 74 -7.91 -5.11 -5.19
C PHE A 74 -9.25 -4.62 -5.72
N LEU A 75 -9.28 -3.56 -6.55
CA LEU A 75 -10.54 -3.01 -7.06
C LEU A 75 -11.26 -3.93 -8.04
N THR A 76 -10.55 -4.80 -8.76
CA THR A 76 -11.13 -5.65 -9.81
C THR A 76 -11.41 -7.08 -9.38
N GLN A 77 -10.63 -7.60 -8.43
CA GLN A 77 -10.65 -9.00 -8.00
C GLN A 77 -10.93 -9.13 -6.51
N ILE A 78 -10.89 -8.03 -5.74
CA ILE A 78 -10.99 -8.04 -4.28
C ILE A 78 -9.85 -8.88 -3.65
N GLU A 79 -8.73 -8.99 -4.37
CA GLU A 79 -7.51 -9.70 -3.94
C GLU A 79 -6.36 -8.72 -3.72
N PHE A 80 -5.43 -9.09 -2.84
CA PHE A 80 -4.21 -8.33 -2.60
C PHE A 80 -3.02 -9.24 -2.34
N LYS A 81 -1.88 -8.97 -2.99
CA LYS A 81 -0.63 -9.71 -2.79
C LYS A 81 0.44 -8.77 -2.22
N SER A 82 0.62 -8.77 -0.91
CA SER A 82 1.59 -7.90 -0.22
C SER A 82 3.02 -8.03 -0.77
N ARG A 83 3.45 -9.25 -1.10
CA ARG A 83 4.77 -9.53 -1.70
C ARG A 83 5.05 -8.75 -2.99
N SER A 84 4.00 -8.38 -3.74
CA SER A 84 4.14 -7.59 -4.95
C SER A 84 4.66 -6.18 -4.67
N LEU A 85 4.47 -5.67 -3.44
CA LEU A 85 4.95 -4.36 -3.01
C LEU A 85 6.41 -4.38 -2.54
N GLU A 86 7.05 -5.55 -2.43
CA GLU A 86 8.45 -5.69 -2.01
C GLU A 86 9.43 -5.59 -3.19
N GLN A 87 8.91 -5.46 -4.42
CA GLN A 87 9.69 -5.28 -5.64
C GLN A 87 9.48 -3.88 -6.22
N ILE A 88 10.47 -3.39 -6.97
CA ILE A 88 10.37 -2.11 -7.71
C ILE A 88 9.76 -2.34 -9.10
N ASN A 89 9.92 -3.55 -9.62
CA ASN A 89 9.46 -3.92 -10.95
C ASN A 89 7.95 -4.18 -10.99
N GLU A 90 7.43 -4.19 -12.22
CA GLU A 90 6.02 -4.46 -12.48
C GLU A 90 5.62 -5.89 -12.08
N VAL A 91 4.36 -6.01 -11.67
CA VAL A 91 3.71 -7.26 -11.30
C VAL A 91 3.26 -7.99 -12.57
N SER A 92 3.96 -9.08 -12.90
CA SER A 92 3.84 -9.79 -14.19
C SER A 92 2.45 -10.35 -14.54
N ASP A 93 1.58 -10.62 -13.55
CA ASP A 93 0.22 -11.12 -13.77
C ASP A 93 -0.84 -10.01 -13.85
N LEU A 94 -0.41 -8.75 -13.96
CA LEU A 94 -1.28 -7.57 -14.06
C LEU A 94 -0.93 -6.73 -15.30
N PRO A 95 -1.85 -5.86 -15.77
CA PRO A 95 -1.58 -4.99 -16.91
C PRO A 95 -0.33 -4.12 -16.71
N VAL A 96 0.44 -3.94 -17.78
CA VAL A 96 1.63 -3.08 -17.84
C VAL A 96 1.25 -1.63 -17.58
N VAL A 97 2.04 -0.94 -16.77
CA VAL A 97 1.86 0.50 -16.49
C VAL A 97 2.81 1.30 -17.37
N GLN A 98 2.27 2.28 -18.09
CA GLN A 98 3.10 3.14 -18.94
C GLN A 98 4.11 3.93 -18.09
N PRO A 99 5.32 4.21 -18.62
CA PRO A 99 6.23 5.16 -17.99
C PRO A 99 5.56 6.53 -17.83
N VAL A 100 5.84 7.18 -16.70
CA VAL A 100 5.50 8.59 -16.41
C VAL A 100 6.68 9.49 -16.76
#